data_AF-A0A920NWE8-F1
#
_entry.id   AF-A0A920NWE8-F1
#
_cell.length_a   1.000
_cell.length_b   1.000
_cell.length_c   1.000
_cell.angle_alpha   90.00
_cell.angle_beta   90.00
_cell.angle_gamma   90.00
#
_symmetry.space_group_name_H-M   'P 1'
#
loop_
_entity.id
_entity.type
_entity.pdbx_description
1 polymer ?
#
loop_
_entity_poly.entity_id
_entity_poly.type
_entity_poly.pdbx_seq_one_letter_code
_entity_poly.pdbx_strand_id
1 'polypeptide(L)'
;MNRSIKIGSNISLVFEDLITDDSSITEENHLKATLTLKFSDKEVEKEKLDKLLGVEKHVWLQVGENDRVFSTLQENLEQSQHSLCFNLTNLMLKDLQTGTTLFAGVEHPNYNVRTQEISRTVSNSLAQDLSK
;
A
#
# COMPACT_ATOMS: atom_id res chain seq x y z
N MET A 1 -5.75 -5.84 -14.05
CA MET A 1 -6.06 -4.39 -13.93
C MET A 1 -4.82 -3.69 -13.38
N ASN A 2 -4.52 -2.45 -13.79
CA ASN A 2 -3.38 -1.70 -13.24
C ASN A 2 -3.70 -1.24 -11.82
N ARG A 3 -3.33 -2.04 -10.81
CA ARG A 3 -3.48 -1.71 -9.38
C ARG A 3 -2.21 -1.07 -8.79
N SER A 4 -1.52 -0.25 -9.58
CA SER A 4 -0.32 0.45 -9.13
C SER A 4 -0.63 1.91 -8.83
N ILE A 5 -0.10 2.39 -7.70
CA ILE A 5 -0.17 3.79 -7.29
C ILE A 5 1.23 4.31 -7.02
N LYS A 6 1.46 5.60 -7.30
CA LYS A 6 2.74 6.25 -7.03
C LYS A 6 2.59 7.20 -5.85
N ILE A 7 3.48 7.06 -4.87
CA ILE A 7 3.58 7.96 -3.72
C ILE A 7 4.81 8.84 -3.92
N GLY A 8 4.57 10.12 -4.20
CA GLY A 8 5.64 11.06 -4.53
C GLY A 8 6.42 10.64 -5.77
N SER A 9 7.73 10.90 -5.76
CA SER A 9 8.60 10.69 -6.93
C SER A 9 9.29 9.33 -6.97
N ASN A 10 9.47 8.69 -5.81
CA ASN A 10 10.38 7.54 -5.67
C ASN A 10 9.71 6.27 -5.14
N ILE A 11 8.47 6.38 -4.63
CA ILE A 11 7.77 5.24 -4.05
C ILE A 11 6.61 4.84 -4.94
N SER A 12 6.45 3.54 -5.18
CA SER A 12 5.28 2.97 -5.83
C SER A 12 4.76 1.81 -5.00
N LEU A 13 3.45 1.69 -4.91
CA LEU A 13 2.77 0.52 -4.35
C LEU A 13 2.03 -0.18 -5.48
N VAL A 14 2.18 -1.50 -5.53
CA VAL A 14 1.43 -2.36 -6.45
C VAL A 14 0.61 -3.32 -5.60
N PHE A 15 -0.71 -3.19 -5.62
CA PHE A 15 -1.56 -4.11 -4.89
C PHE A 15 -1.63 -5.45 -5.62
N GLU A 16 -1.48 -6.52 -4.85
CA GLU A 16 -1.58 -7.88 -5.36
C GLU A 16 -3.04 -8.36 -5.32
N ASP A 17 -3.41 -9.24 -6.23
CA ASP A 17 -4.67 -9.97 -6.13
C ASP A 17 -4.56 -10.93 -4.93
N LEU A 18 -5.54 -10.92 -4.04
CA LEU A 18 -5.69 -11.98 -3.04
C LEU A 18 -6.14 -13.23 -3.81
N ILE A 19 -5.19 -13.98 -4.37
CA ILE A 19 -5.49 -15.29 -4.95
C ILE A 19 -5.69 -16.24 -3.77
N THR A 20 -6.94 -16.42 -3.38
CA THR A 20 -7.40 -17.38 -2.37
C THR A 20 -7.24 -18.80 -2.92
N ASP A 21 -6.01 -19.34 -2.92
CA ASP A 21 -5.78 -20.77 -3.21
C ASP A 21 -5.53 -21.59 -1.94
N ASP A 22 -5.61 -20.97 -0.76
CA ASP A 22 -5.52 -21.68 0.52
C ASP A 22 -6.79 -21.46 1.35
N SER A 23 -7.62 -22.49 1.38
CA SER A 23 -8.91 -22.57 2.08
C SER A 23 -8.76 -22.59 3.60
N SER A 24 -8.02 -21.65 4.20
CA SER A 24 -7.72 -21.64 5.65
C SER A 24 -7.55 -20.26 6.30
N ILE A 25 -7.61 -19.14 5.56
CA ILE A 25 -7.41 -17.82 6.17
C ILE A 25 -8.71 -17.01 6.12
N THR A 26 -9.52 -17.19 7.15
CA THR A 26 -10.69 -16.35 7.47
C THR A 26 -10.24 -15.00 8.08
N GLU A 27 -9.30 -14.30 7.44
CA GLU A 27 -8.93 -12.93 7.81
C GLU A 27 -9.30 -11.99 6.67
N GLU A 28 -10.59 -11.69 6.59
CA GLU A 28 -11.34 -11.17 5.43
C GLU A 28 -10.95 -9.73 4.99
N ASN A 29 -10.01 -9.09 5.71
CA ASN A 29 -9.86 -7.63 5.68
C ASN A 29 -8.42 -7.14 5.46
N HIS A 30 -7.53 -7.98 4.92
CA HIS A 30 -6.15 -7.59 4.67
C HIS A 30 -5.88 -7.33 3.18
N LEU A 31 -5.19 -6.24 2.87
CA LEU A 31 -4.70 -5.93 1.53
C LEU A 31 -3.20 -6.19 1.46
N LYS A 32 -2.78 -6.97 0.47
CA LYS A 32 -1.36 -7.15 0.16
C LYS A 32 -0.92 -6.18 -0.92
N ALA A 33 0.24 -5.57 -0.72
CA ALA A 33 0.85 -4.72 -1.72
C ALA A 33 2.37 -4.82 -1.70
N THR A 34 2.95 -4.78 -2.88
CA THR A 34 4.39 -4.70 -3.08
C THR A 34 4.82 -3.23 -3.14
N LEU A 35 5.60 -2.83 -2.16
CA LEU A 35 6.31 -1.55 -2.13
C LEU A 35 7.56 -1.64 -2.98
N THR A 36 7.73 -0.69 -3.91
CA THR A 36 8.95 -0.54 -4.69
C THR A 36 9.52 0.86 -4.55
N LEU A 37 10.79 0.92 -4.18
CA LEU A 37 11.59 2.13 -4.08
C LEU A 37 12.41 2.27 -5.37
N LYS A 38 12.12 3.31 -6.16
CA LYS A 38 12.85 3.60 -7.40
C LYS A 38 13.43 4.99 -7.32
N PHE A 39 14.76 5.09 -7.44
CA PHE A 39 15.45 6.37 -7.49
C PHE A 39 15.95 6.60 -8.91
N SER A 40 15.79 7.82 -9.42
CA SER A 40 16.31 8.20 -10.74
C SER A 40 17.83 8.16 -10.82
N ASP A 41 18.50 8.21 -9.67
CA ASP A 41 19.92 8.47 -9.54
C ASP A 41 20.58 7.29 -8.82
N LYS A 42 21.30 6.47 -9.59
CA LYS A 42 21.87 5.20 -9.12
C LYS A 42 23.02 5.38 -8.14
N GLU A 43 23.76 6.49 -8.23
CA GLU A 43 24.90 6.74 -7.35
C GLU A 43 24.44 7.00 -5.91
N VAL A 44 23.29 7.65 -5.74
CA VAL A 44 22.68 7.94 -4.42
C VAL A 44 21.58 6.95 -4.04
N GLU A 45 21.29 5.95 -4.88
CA GLU A 45 20.25 4.94 -4.61
C GLU A 45 20.51 4.22 -3.29
N LYS A 46 21.74 3.72 -3.10
CA LYS A 46 22.11 2.96 -1.90
C LYS A 46 22.01 3.81 -0.62
N GLU A 47 22.49 5.06 -0.66
CA GLU A 47 22.37 5.98 0.47
C GLU A 47 20.91 6.36 0.77
N LYS A 48 20.08 6.52 -0.26
CA LYS A 48 18.66 6.81 -0.08
C LYS A 48 17.90 5.61 0.47
N LEU A 49 18.21 4.39 0.00
CA LEU A 49 17.66 3.17 0.56
C LEU A 49 18.00 3.04 2.05
N ASP A 50 19.24 3.34 2.44
CA ASP A 50 19.66 3.35 3.83
C ASP A 50 18.92 4.41 4.67
N LYS A 51 18.73 5.62 4.12
CA LYS A 51 17.92 6.68 4.77
C LYS A 51 16.43 6.34 4.88
N LEU A 52 15.94 5.42 4.05
CA LEU A 52 14.56 4.94 4.04
C LEU A 52 14.43 3.54 4.67
N LEU A 53 15.44 3.07 5.41
CA LEU A 53 15.30 1.88 6.24
C LEU A 53 14.12 2.05 7.19
N GLY A 54 13.19 1.11 7.17
CA GLY A 54 11.98 1.17 8.00
C GLY A 54 10.82 1.93 7.34
N VAL A 55 10.99 2.51 6.15
CA VAL A 55 9.91 3.23 5.44
C VAL A 55 8.69 2.34 5.21
N GLU A 56 8.90 1.04 5.08
CA GLU A 56 7.87 0.03 4.85
C GLU A 56 6.85 -0.10 5.97
N LYS A 57 7.17 0.35 7.19
CA LYS A 57 6.24 0.40 8.34
C LYS A 57 5.54 1.75 8.49
N HIS A 58 6.02 2.74 7.76
CA HIS A 58 5.50 4.11 7.78
C HIS A 58 4.60 4.40 6.58
N VAL A 59 4.40 3.42 5.69
CA VAL A 59 3.42 3.51 4.61
C VAL A 59 2.03 3.37 5.22
N TRP A 60 1.09 4.17 4.76
CA TRP A 60 -0.29 4.14 5.25
C TRP A 60 -1.29 4.27 4.13
N LEU A 61 -2.49 3.75 4.38
CA LEU A 61 -3.69 3.91 3.56
C LEU A 61 -4.78 4.60 4.39
N GLN A 62 -5.61 5.41 3.73
CA GLN A 62 -6.72 6.09 4.37
C GLN A 62 -7.94 6.05 3.45
N VAL A 63 -9.05 5.50 3.94
CA VAL A 63 -10.32 5.48 3.21
C VAL A 63 -11.15 6.68 3.65
N GLY A 64 -11.30 7.68 2.80
CA GLY A 64 -12.04 8.90 3.12
C GLY A 64 -11.48 9.60 4.36
N GLU A 65 -12.33 9.79 5.37
CA GLU A 65 -11.99 10.43 6.64
C GLU A 65 -11.71 9.44 7.77
N ASN A 66 -11.63 8.14 7.46
CA ASN A 66 -11.29 7.12 8.46
C ASN A 66 -9.84 7.28 8.96
N ASP A 67 -9.53 6.57 10.05
CA ASP A 67 -8.16 6.45 10.55
C ASP A 67 -7.18 5.89 9.50
N ARG A 68 -5.92 6.26 9.62
CA ARG A 68 -4.86 5.76 8.75
C ARG A 68 -4.50 4.33 9.14
N VAL A 69 -4.52 3.44 8.17
CA VAL A 69 -4.07 2.06 8.29
C VAL A 69 -2.61 2.00 7.88
N PHE A 70 -1.73 1.77 8.85
CA PHE A 70 -0.30 1.58 8.57
C PHE A 70 -0.04 0.17 8.03
N SER A 71 0.94 0.07 7.13
CA SER A 71 1.42 -1.21 6.63
C SER A 71 2.18 -1.99 7.69
N THR A 72 2.01 -3.31 7.63
CA THR A 72 2.86 -4.27 8.31
C THR A 72 3.76 -4.93 7.29
N LEU A 73 5.07 -4.95 7.55
CA LEU A 73 6.03 -5.68 6.72
C LEU A 73 5.77 -7.18 6.84
N GLN A 74 5.54 -7.83 5.70
CA GLN A 74 5.34 -9.28 5.63
C GLN A 74 6.62 -9.99 5.20
N GLU A 75 7.23 -9.55 4.10
CA GLU A 75 8.46 -10.14 3.56
C GLU A 75 9.35 -9.07 2.93
N ASN A 76 10.66 -9.26 3.06
CA ASN A 76 11.65 -8.47 2.33
C ASN A 76 12.06 -9.25 1.08
N LEU A 77 11.60 -8.80 -0.09
CA LEU A 77 11.93 -9.44 -1.35
C LEU A 77 13.32 -9.04 -1.82
N GLU A 78 13.58 -7.73 -1.84
CA GLU A 78 14.83 -7.12 -2.30
C GLU A 78 15.13 -5.87 -1.47
N GLN A 79 16.36 -5.33 -1.54
CA GLN A 79 16.74 -4.10 -0.82
C GLN A 79 15.81 -2.90 -1.08
N SER A 80 15.17 -2.84 -2.25
CA SER A 80 14.24 -1.78 -2.65
C SER A 80 12.80 -2.26 -2.82
N GLN A 81 12.51 -3.54 -2.53
CA GLN A 81 11.19 -4.13 -2.73
C GLN A 81 10.72 -4.92 -1.52
N HIS A 82 9.55 -4.55 -0.99
CA HIS A 82 9.00 -5.14 0.24
C HIS A 82 7.54 -5.53 0.05
N SER A 83 7.17 -6.69 0.56
CA SER A 83 5.78 -7.14 0.61
C SER A 83 5.13 -6.62 1.89
N LEU A 84 4.07 -5.83 1.71
CA LEU A 84 3.34 -5.17 2.79
C LEU A 84 1.93 -5.72 2.90
N CYS A 85 1.42 -5.71 4.13
CA CYS A 85 0.07 -6.07 4.46
C CYS A 85 -0.63 -4.90 5.16
N PHE A 86 -1.83 -4.54 4.74
CA PHE A 86 -2.65 -3.49 5.34
C PHE A 86 -3.93 -4.10 5.91
N ASN A 87 -4.12 -4.01 7.22
CA ASN A 87 -5.32 -4.51 7.88
C ASN A 87 -6.38 -3.40 7.94
N LEU A 88 -7.36 -3.46 7.04
CA LEU A 88 -8.50 -2.55 7.07
C LEU A 88 -9.55 -3.03 8.05
N THR A 89 -10.34 -2.09 8.56
CA THR A 89 -11.53 -2.44 9.35
C THR A 89 -12.72 -2.69 8.44
N ASN A 90 -13.70 -3.47 8.90
CA ASN A 90 -14.96 -3.68 8.18
C ASN A 90 -15.66 -2.38 7.77
N LEU A 91 -15.50 -1.31 8.55
CA LEU A 91 -16.05 0.01 8.23
C LEU A 91 -15.38 0.60 6.99
N MET A 92 -14.04 0.61 6.96
CA MET A 92 -13.25 1.10 5.82
C MET A 92 -13.52 0.31 4.55
N LEU A 93 -13.73 -1.01 4.66
CA LEU A 93 -14.09 -1.86 3.53
C LEU A 93 -15.43 -1.47 2.93
N LYS A 94 -16.45 -1.29 3.78
CA LYS A 94 -17.76 -0.80 3.35
C LYS A 94 -17.63 0.55 2.67
N ASP A 95 -16.88 1.48 3.25
CA ASP A 95 -16.68 2.79 2.65
C ASP A 95 -16.00 2.67 1.28
N LEU A 96 -14.96 1.83 1.16
CA LEU A 96 -14.29 1.56 -0.11
C LEU A 96 -15.27 0.96 -1.14
N GLN A 97 -16.15 0.04 -0.73
CA GLN A 97 -17.20 -0.55 -1.56
C GLN A 97 -18.27 0.47 -2.00
N THR A 98 -18.61 1.43 -1.14
CA THR A 98 -19.53 2.52 -1.51
C THR A 98 -18.91 3.55 -2.46
N GLY A 99 -17.60 3.43 -2.75
CA GLY A 99 -16.89 4.32 -3.66
C GLY A 99 -16.25 5.53 -2.97
N THR A 100 -16.00 5.43 -1.67
CA THR A 100 -15.20 6.42 -0.92
C THR A 100 -13.79 6.50 -1.49
N THR A 101 -13.25 7.72 -1.53
CA THR A 101 -11.90 8.00 -2.02
C THR A 101 -10.85 7.30 -1.15
N LEU A 102 -9.93 6.58 -1.78
CA LEU A 102 -8.78 5.99 -1.11
C LEU A 102 -7.57 6.92 -1.27
N PHE A 103 -6.81 7.08 -0.19
CA PHE A 103 -5.54 7.78 -0.17
C PHE A 103 -4.45 6.84 0.32
N ALA A 104 -3.22 7.10 -0.12
CA ALA A 104 -2.03 6.46 0.43
C ALA A 104 -0.99 7.50 0.76
N GLY A 105 -0.04 7.15 1.61
CA GLY A 105 1.10 8.00 1.87
C GLY A 105 2.18 7.27 2.64
N VAL A 106 3.24 8.00 2.90
CA VAL A 106 4.37 7.56 3.72
C VAL A 106 4.64 8.68 4.72
N GLU A 107 4.73 8.31 5.99
CA GLU A 107 5.05 9.22 7.09
C GLU A 107 6.39 8.84 7.73
N HIS A 108 7.47 9.00 6.96
CA HIS A 108 8.82 8.71 7.43
C HIS A 108 9.59 10.02 7.68
N PRO A 109 10.47 10.12 8.70
CA PRO A 109 11.24 11.34 8.97
C PRO A 109 12.06 11.84 7.77
N ASN A 110 12.55 10.93 6.93
CA ASN A 110 13.26 11.26 5.70
C ASN A 110 12.36 11.30 4.44
N TYR A 111 11.07 10.95 4.56
CA TYR A 111 10.13 10.86 3.43
C TYR A 111 8.68 10.96 3.91
N ASN A 112 8.15 12.18 3.96
CA ASN A 112 6.76 12.44 4.33
C ASN A 112 5.98 12.98 3.13
N VAL A 113 5.25 12.09 2.45
CA VAL A 113 4.48 12.43 1.24
C VAL A 113 3.17 11.64 1.21
N ARG A 114 2.14 12.23 0.64
CA ARG A 114 0.86 11.56 0.37
C ARG A 114 0.51 11.59 -1.11
N THR A 115 -0.25 10.61 -1.56
CA THR A 115 -0.84 10.60 -2.89
C THR A 115 -2.00 11.58 -2.97
N GLN A 116 -2.37 11.92 -4.21
CA GLN A 116 -3.72 12.42 -4.47
C GLN A 116 -4.74 11.29 -4.33
N GLU A 117 -6.02 11.61 -4.56
CA GLU A 117 -7.09 10.63 -4.63
C GLU A 117 -6.73 9.48 -5.57
N ILE A 118 -6.72 8.27 -5.03
CA ILE A 118 -6.49 7.06 -5.83
C ILE A 118 -7.71 6.87 -6.73
N SER A 119 -7.45 6.53 -7.99
CA SER A 119 -8.50 6.34 -8.99
C SER A 119 -9.52 5.30 -8.53
N ARG A 120 -10.81 5.59 -8.73
CA ARG A 120 -11.92 4.67 -8.42
C ARG A 120 -11.75 3.30 -9.07
N THR A 121 -11.07 3.22 -10.23
CA THR A 121 -10.77 1.93 -10.86
C THR A 121 -9.92 1.03 -9.97
N VAL A 122 -8.93 1.58 -9.27
CA VAL A 122 -8.08 0.82 -8.35
C VAL A 122 -8.87 0.51 -7.08
N SER A 123 -9.50 1.50 -6.45
CA SER A 123 -10.29 1.31 -5.23
C SER A 123 -11.40 0.27 -5.40
N ASN A 124 -12.14 0.30 -6.50
CA ASN A 124 -13.18 -0.70 -6.79
C ASN A 124 -12.59 -2.09 -6.99
N SER A 125 -11.42 -2.19 -7.64
CA SER A 125 -10.74 -3.47 -7.84
C SER A 125 -10.31 -4.08 -6.50
N LEU A 126 -9.83 -3.25 -5.56
CA LEU A 126 -9.48 -3.68 -4.20
C LEU A 126 -10.71 -4.07 -3.38
N ALA A 127 -11.78 -3.26 -3.46
CA ALA A 127 -13.04 -3.55 -2.78
C ALA A 127 -13.68 -4.86 -3.25
N GLN A 128 -13.51 -5.23 -4.53
CA GLN A 128 -13.97 -6.50 -5.08
C GLN A 128 -13.19 -7.70 -4.54
N ASP A 129 -11.87 -7.59 -4.35
CA ASP A 129 -11.05 -8.65 -3.74
C ASP A 129 -11.48 -8.94 -2.29
N LEU A 130 -11.82 -7.88 -1.55
CA LEU A 130 -12.20 -7.95 -0.14
C LEU A 130 -13.67 -8.36 0.10
N SER A 131 -14.46 -8.50 -0.96
CA SER A 131 -15.89 -8.86 -0.90
C SER A 131 -16.18 -10.27 -1.39
N LYS A 132 -15.14 -11.06 -1.70
CA LYS A 132 -15.28 -12.43 -2.24
C LYS A 132 -15.45 -13.48 -1.16
#